data_AF-A0A1Q5J065-F1
#
_entry.id   AF-A0A1Q5J065-F1
#
_cell.length_a   1.000
_cell.length_b   1.000
_cell.length_c   1.000
_cell.angle_alpha   90.00
_cell.angle_beta   90.00
_cell.angle_gamma   90.00
#
_symmetry.space_group_name_H-M   'P 1'
#
loop_
_entity.id
_entity.type
_entity.pdbx_description
1 polymer ?
#
loop_
_entity_poly.entity_id
_entity_poly.type
_entity_poly.pdbx_seq_one_letter_code
_entity_poly.pdbx_strand_id
1 'polypeptide(L)'
;MDEASDAVGQALCCAAAVRLGGAVQVLTERDGLLDHYIPIMAGVESITAFLNGHELDDGLLGAAFARSWYLDARYQTGLPGYAFVKDWTSLVFGTAVLTRPEQRNILAEQTLDFASKAAAAWPSAVRVSSFDSLARFELAYQQEAEDRLRKDGLPALWKLTEVRSKPHRQVAEQLIG
;
A
#
# COMPACT_ATOMS: atom_id res chain seq x y z
N MET A 1 -23.35 -8.69 -6.79
CA MET A 1 -21.92 -8.72 -6.40
C MET A 1 -21.91 -8.45 -4.91
N ASP A 2 -21.49 -9.44 -4.13
CA ASP A 2 -21.67 -9.52 -2.67
C ASP A 2 -20.88 -8.42 -1.95
N GLU A 3 -21.50 -7.69 -1.01
CA GLU A 3 -20.82 -6.67 -0.17
C GLU A 3 -19.62 -7.25 0.58
N ALA A 4 -19.65 -8.55 0.91
CA ALA A 4 -18.53 -9.26 1.53
C ALA A 4 -17.30 -9.35 0.61
N SER A 5 -17.49 -9.41 -0.72
CA SER A 5 -16.39 -9.46 -1.69
C SER A 5 -15.67 -8.10 -1.82
N ASP A 6 -16.38 -7.00 -1.55
CA ASP A 6 -15.83 -5.65 -1.60
C ASP A 6 -14.92 -5.40 -0.38
N ALA A 7 -15.38 -5.78 0.82
CA ALA A 7 -14.62 -5.62 2.06
C ALA A 7 -13.32 -6.45 2.09
N VAL A 8 -13.34 -7.69 1.56
CA VAL A 8 -12.13 -8.53 1.46
C VAL A 8 -11.08 -7.88 0.56
N GLY A 9 -11.50 -7.43 -0.62
CA GLY A 9 -10.61 -6.76 -1.56
C GLY A 9 -10.03 -5.46 -1.00
N GLN A 10 -10.87 -4.64 -0.38
CA GLN A 10 -10.45 -3.42 0.32
C GLN A 10 -9.40 -3.72 1.41
N ALA A 11 -9.64 -4.73 2.24
CA ALA A 11 -8.72 -5.11 3.30
C ALA A 11 -7.34 -5.52 2.76
N LEU A 12 -7.31 -6.30 1.68
CA LEU A 12 -6.06 -6.70 1.02
C LEU A 12 -5.34 -5.50 0.39
N CYS A 13 -6.08 -4.55 -0.19
CA CYS A 13 -5.51 -3.32 -0.75
C CYS A 13 -4.87 -2.44 0.35
N CYS A 14 -5.57 -2.24 1.47
CA CYS A 14 -5.03 -1.54 2.64
C CYS A 14 -3.77 -2.23 3.18
N ALA A 15 -3.80 -3.56 3.32
CA ALA A 15 -2.64 -4.33 3.76
C ALA A 15 -1.43 -4.11 2.85
N ALA A 16 -1.61 -4.21 1.52
CA ALA A 16 -0.55 -3.97 0.56
C ALA A 16 -0.02 -2.52 0.64
N ALA A 17 -0.92 -1.53 0.74
CA ALA A 17 -0.55 -0.11 0.84
C ALA A 17 0.32 0.16 2.08
N VAL A 18 -0.05 -0.41 3.24
CA VAL A 18 0.74 -0.29 4.49
C VAL A 18 2.09 -1.00 4.38
N ARG A 19 2.13 -2.24 3.86
CA ARG A 19 3.39 -3.00 3.72
C ARG A 19 4.39 -2.27 2.84
N LEU A 20 3.98 -1.90 1.63
CA LEU A 20 4.82 -1.19 0.67
C LEU A 20 5.11 0.25 1.13
N GLY A 21 4.20 0.85 1.90
CA GLY A 21 4.35 2.17 2.49
C GLY A 21 5.60 2.28 3.38
N GLY A 22 6.04 1.19 4.01
CA GLY A 22 7.29 1.16 4.76
C GLY A 22 8.53 1.52 3.91
N ALA A 23 8.56 1.13 2.63
CA ALA A 23 9.61 1.56 1.71
C ALA A 23 9.41 3.01 1.26
N VAL A 24 8.17 3.41 0.97
CA VAL A 24 7.86 4.80 0.56
C VAL A 24 8.20 5.80 1.65
N GLN A 25 7.99 5.46 2.92
CA GLN A 25 8.38 6.30 4.05
C GLN A 25 9.86 6.68 3.98
N VAL A 26 10.73 5.69 3.77
CA VAL A 26 12.19 5.88 3.71
C VAL A 26 12.59 6.74 2.51
N LEU A 27 12.03 6.42 1.33
CA LEU A 27 12.30 7.17 0.10
C LEU A 27 11.86 8.63 0.22
N THR A 28 10.65 8.86 0.75
CA THR A 28 10.13 10.22 0.91
C THR A 28 10.81 10.99 2.03
N GLU A 29 11.24 10.35 3.11
CA GLU A 29 12.05 10.98 4.16
C GLU A 29 13.39 11.48 3.60
N ARG A 30 14.08 10.64 2.81
CA ARG A 30 15.37 10.98 2.19
C ARG A 30 15.30 12.22 1.30
N ASP A 31 14.20 12.36 0.57
CA ASP A 31 13.97 13.41 -0.42
C ASP A 31 13.19 14.61 0.15
N GLY A 32 12.95 14.68 1.46
CA GLY A 32 12.28 15.81 2.12
C GLY A 32 10.78 15.91 1.81
N LEU A 33 10.15 14.79 1.48
CA LEU A 33 8.74 14.67 1.10
C LEU A 33 7.89 13.91 2.13
N LEU A 34 8.43 13.63 3.32
CA LEU A 34 7.74 12.87 4.38
C LEU A 34 6.38 13.48 4.78
N ASP A 35 6.25 14.81 4.74
CA ASP A 35 5.00 15.53 5.04
C ASP A 35 3.86 15.21 4.05
N HIS A 36 4.19 14.66 2.88
CA HIS A 36 3.19 14.14 1.94
C HIS A 36 2.80 12.70 2.25
N TYR A 37 3.73 11.88 2.75
CA TYR A 37 3.48 10.49 3.13
C TYR A 37 2.57 10.37 4.36
N ILE A 38 2.78 11.19 5.40
CA ILE A 38 2.05 11.06 6.68
C ILE A 38 0.52 11.14 6.49
N PRO A 39 -0.05 12.15 5.81
CA PRO A 39 -1.49 12.23 5.63
C PRO A 39 -2.06 11.11 4.74
N ILE A 40 -1.25 10.58 3.80
CA ILE A 40 -1.66 9.44 2.99
C ILE A 40 -1.89 8.22 3.89
N MET A 41 -0.93 7.94 4.78
CA MET A 41 -1.06 6.81 5.69
C MET A 41 -2.19 6.99 6.70
N ALA A 42 -2.42 8.20 7.21
CA ALA A 42 -3.57 8.49 8.05
C ALA A 42 -4.90 8.14 7.35
N GLY A 43 -5.01 8.39 6.04
CA GLY A 43 -6.16 7.96 5.25
C GLY A 43 -6.28 6.44 5.15
N VAL A 44 -5.19 5.73 4.86
CA VAL A 44 -5.19 4.25 4.79
C VAL A 44 -5.54 3.63 6.14
N GLU A 45 -5.06 4.21 7.24
CA GLU A 45 -5.40 3.81 8.60
C GLU A 45 -6.89 4.07 8.92
N SER A 46 -7.46 5.18 8.45
CA SER A 46 -8.90 5.45 8.56
C SER A 46 -9.74 4.40 7.83
N ILE A 47 -9.34 3.97 6.62
CA ILE A 47 -10.02 2.87 5.90
C ILE A 47 -9.90 1.56 6.69
N THR A 48 -8.73 1.29 7.25
CA THR A 48 -8.49 0.10 8.07
C THR A 48 -9.38 0.10 9.32
N ALA A 49 -9.55 1.24 9.97
CA ALA A 49 -10.47 1.40 11.10
C ALA A 49 -11.93 1.20 10.66
N PHE A 50 -12.33 1.77 9.52
CA PHE A 50 -13.66 1.56 8.95
C PHE A 50 -13.97 0.07 8.70
N LEU A 51 -13.02 -0.68 8.14
CA LEU A 51 -13.15 -2.13 7.95
C LEU A 51 -13.29 -2.90 9.28
N ASN A 52 -12.81 -2.33 10.39
CA ASN A 52 -13.00 -2.87 11.74
C ASN A 52 -14.30 -2.37 12.42
N GLY A 53 -15.19 -1.70 11.70
CA GLY A 53 -16.50 -1.26 12.18
C GLY A 53 -16.55 0.16 12.74
N HIS A 54 -15.50 0.96 12.56
CA HIS A 54 -15.52 2.39 12.88
C HIS A 54 -16.16 3.21 11.76
N GLU A 55 -16.50 4.47 12.05
CA GLU A 55 -16.95 5.40 11.01
C GLU A 55 -15.79 5.81 10.11
N LEU A 56 -16.10 5.99 8.83
CA LEU A 56 -15.15 6.47 7.84
C LEU A 56 -14.98 7.98 7.94
N ASP A 57 -13.74 8.47 7.95
CA ASP A 57 -13.45 9.90 7.95
C ASP A 57 -13.20 10.41 6.52
N ASP A 58 -14.26 10.93 5.91
CA ASP A 58 -14.21 11.47 4.55
C ASP A 58 -13.24 12.65 4.40
N GLY A 59 -12.98 13.40 5.47
CA GLY A 59 -12.01 14.49 5.48
C GLY A 59 -10.59 13.97 5.36
N LEU A 60 -10.24 12.95 6.15
CA LEU A 60 -8.95 12.26 6.05
C LEU A 60 -8.78 11.57 4.71
N LEU A 61 -9.81 10.91 4.17
CA LEU A 61 -9.75 10.32 2.84
C LEU A 61 -9.52 11.35 1.74
N GLY A 62 -10.22 12.48 1.79
CA GLY A 62 -10.02 13.57 0.83
C GLY A 62 -8.60 14.14 0.90
N ALA A 63 -8.05 14.29 2.10
CA ALA A 63 -6.67 14.73 2.30
C ALA A 63 -5.66 13.71 1.77
N ALA A 64 -5.83 12.42 2.09
CA ALA A 64 -4.97 11.33 1.61
C ALA A 64 -4.98 11.23 0.08
N PHE A 65 -6.16 11.34 -0.54
CA PHE A 65 -6.33 11.37 -1.99
C PHE A 65 -5.57 12.54 -2.64
N ALA A 66 -5.74 13.76 -2.11
CA ALA A 66 -5.03 14.91 -2.65
C ALA A 66 -3.52 14.74 -2.51
N ARG A 67 -3.06 14.20 -1.36
CA ARG A 67 -1.64 14.04 -1.07
C ARG A 67 -0.98 12.94 -1.89
N SER A 68 -1.67 11.83 -2.20
CA SER A 68 -1.12 10.79 -3.09
C SER A 68 -0.87 11.33 -4.50
N TRP A 69 -1.81 12.13 -5.03
CA TRP A 69 -1.63 12.84 -6.30
C TRP A 69 -0.43 13.80 -6.28
N TYR A 70 -0.29 14.59 -5.21
CA TYR A 70 0.84 15.49 -5.07
C TYR A 70 2.18 14.74 -4.93
N LEU A 71 2.20 13.60 -4.24
CA LEU A 71 3.42 12.83 -4.07
C LEU A 71 3.92 12.26 -5.41
N ASP A 72 3.04 11.71 -6.25
CA ASP A 72 3.39 11.27 -7.61
C ASP A 72 4.00 12.41 -8.44
N ALA A 73 3.40 13.61 -8.36
CA ALA A 73 3.90 14.78 -9.08
C ALA A 73 5.23 15.34 -8.53
N ARG A 74 5.55 15.10 -7.26
CA ARG A 74 6.72 15.69 -6.57
C ARG A 74 7.91 14.74 -6.51
N TYR A 75 7.68 13.44 -6.48
CA TYR A 75 8.75 12.45 -6.53
C TYR A 75 9.29 12.38 -7.97
N GLN A 76 10.51 12.84 -8.20
CA GLN A 76 11.02 13.08 -9.56
C GLN A 76 11.49 11.80 -10.27
N THR A 77 11.40 11.76 -11.60
CA THR A 77 11.77 10.61 -12.47
C THR A 77 13.24 10.18 -12.39
N GLY A 78 14.11 10.99 -11.79
CA GLY A 78 15.53 10.69 -11.57
C GLY A 78 15.86 10.16 -10.17
N LEU A 79 14.89 10.10 -9.26
CA LEU A 79 15.10 9.63 -7.89
C LEU A 79 15.01 8.09 -7.81
N PRO A 80 15.79 7.45 -6.93
CA PRO A 80 15.71 6.01 -6.69
C PRO A 80 14.28 5.58 -6.33
N GLY A 81 13.76 4.55 -6.99
CA GLY A 81 12.42 4.04 -6.67
C GLY A 81 11.28 4.91 -7.19
N TYR A 82 11.51 5.83 -8.12
CA TYR A 82 10.44 6.67 -8.71
C TYR A 82 9.22 5.85 -9.17
N ALA A 83 9.46 4.82 -9.99
CA ALA A 83 8.38 3.99 -10.52
C ALA A 83 7.66 3.21 -9.39
N PHE A 84 8.39 2.76 -8.37
CA PHE A 84 7.82 2.15 -7.17
C PHE A 84 6.88 3.10 -6.42
N VAL A 85 7.31 4.35 -6.16
CA VAL A 85 6.50 5.36 -5.46
C VAL A 85 5.24 5.70 -6.27
N LYS A 86 5.37 5.86 -7.58
CA LYS A 86 4.25 6.13 -8.49
C LYS A 86 3.19 5.01 -8.45
N ASP A 87 3.61 3.76 -8.62
CA ASP A 87 2.67 2.64 -8.57
C ASP A 87 2.05 2.47 -7.18
N TRP A 88 2.82 2.73 -6.11
CA TRP A 88 2.28 2.77 -4.74
C TRP A 88 1.23 3.88 -4.55
N THR A 89 1.43 5.08 -5.08
CA THR A 89 0.41 6.14 -5.02
C THR A 89 -0.86 5.77 -5.79
N SER A 90 -0.73 4.99 -6.88
CA SER A 90 -1.87 4.46 -7.63
C SER A 90 -2.64 3.40 -6.85
N LEU A 91 -1.94 2.54 -6.11
CA LEU A 91 -2.54 1.59 -5.15
C LEU A 91 -3.36 2.32 -4.07
N VAL A 92 -2.79 3.35 -3.44
CA VAL A 92 -3.49 4.15 -2.43
C VAL A 92 -4.73 4.83 -3.02
N PHE A 93 -4.62 5.39 -4.22
CA PHE A 93 -5.75 5.98 -4.94
C PHE A 93 -6.87 4.97 -5.14
N GLY A 94 -6.55 3.79 -5.69
CA GLY A 94 -7.53 2.73 -5.89
C GLY A 94 -8.19 2.29 -4.58
N THR A 95 -7.40 2.19 -3.51
CA THR A 95 -7.90 1.82 -2.17
C THR A 95 -8.92 2.83 -1.65
N ALA A 96 -8.68 4.14 -1.81
CA ALA A 96 -9.62 5.19 -1.41
C ALA A 96 -10.88 5.24 -2.30
N VAL A 97 -10.78 4.87 -3.58
CA VAL A 97 -11.96 4.80 -4.46
C VAL A 97 -12.86 3.62 -4.08
N LEU A 98 -12.29 2.49 -3.66
CA LEU A 98 -13.08 1.31 -3.26
C LEU A 98 -14.02 1.60 -2.09
N THR A 99 -13.69 2.55 -1.20
CA THR A 99 -14.58 2.92 -0.09
C THR A 99 -15.80 3.75 -0.51
N ARG A 100 -15.93 4.07 -1.81
CA ARG A 100 -17.02 4.88 -2.35
C ARG A 100 -17.96 4.03 -3.21
N PRO A 101 -19.15 3.66 -2.69
CA PRO A 101 -20.10 2.78 -3.39
C PRO A 101 -20.56 3.29 -4.76
N GLU A 102 -20.51 4.60 -4.98
CA GLU A 102 -20.92 5.24 -6.23
C GLU A 102 -19.83 5.18 -7.32
N GLN A 103 -18.59 4.84 -6.95
CA GLN A 103 -17.42 4.86 -7.84
C GLN A 103 -16.95 3.46 -8.27
N ARG A 104 -17.86 2.47 -8.24
CA ARG A 104 -17.68 1.00 -8.49
C ARG A 104 -17.08 0.57 -9.85
N ASN A 105 -16.45 1.47 -10.60
CA ASN A 105 -15.77 1.12 -11.85
C ASN A 105 -14.37 0.52 -11.63
N ILE A 106 -13.82 0.60 -10.41
CA ILE A 106 -12.52 0.02 -10.06
C ILE A 106 -12.75 -1.24 -9.22
N LEU A 107 -12.11 -2.34 -9.61
CA LEU A 107 -12.14 -3.62 -8.89
C LEU A 107 -10.95 -3.74 -7.94
N ALA A 108 -11.13 -4.38 -6.80
CA ALA A 108 -10.05 -4.61 -5.85
C ALA A 108 -8.86 -5.38 -6.45
N GLU A 109 -9.11 -6.32 -7.36
CA GLU A 109 -8.06 -7.03 -8.11
C GLU A 109 -7.19 -6.08 -8.94
N GLN A 110 -7.81 -5.09 -9.60
CA GLN A 110 -7.09 -4.07 -10.37
C GLN A 110 -6.28 -3.16 -9.44
N THR A 111 -6.82 -2.84 -8.27
CA THR A 111 -6.10 -2.06 -7.26
C THR A 111 -4.89 -2.84 -6.72
N LEU A 112 -5.03 -4.14 -6.46
CA LEU A 112 -3.93 -5.00 -6.02
C LEU A 112 -2.84 -5.19 -7.09
N ASP A 113 -3.20 -5.12 -8.38
CA ASP A 113 -2.21 -5.13 -9.47
C ASP A 113 -1.21 -3.96 -9.36
N PHE A 114 -1.61 -2.80 -8.82
CA PHE A 114 -0.68 -1.71 -8.54
C PHE A 114 0.36 -2.06 -7.47
N ALA A 115 0.02 -2.88 -6.47
CA ALA A 115 0.99 -3.36 -5.50
C ALA A 115 2.05 -4.25 -6.18
N SER A 116 1.61 -5.14 -7.07
CA SER A 116 2.49 -6.01 -7.86
C SER A 116 3.38 -5.21 -8.81
N LYS A 117 2.83 -4.20 -9.49
CA LYS A 117 3.58 -3.27 -10.34
C LYS A 117 4.63 -2.49 -9.55
N ALA A 118 4.25 -1.94 -8.39
CA ALA A 118 5.19 -1.26 -7.51
C ALA A 118 6.35 -2.17 -7.14
N ALA A 119 6.08 -3.38 -6.63
CA ALA A 119 7.13 -4.31 -6.25
C ALA A 119 8.03 -4.74 -7.42
N ALA A 120 7.48 -4.86 -8.64
CA ALA A 120 8.25 -5.13 -9.85
C ALA A 120 9.09 -3.94 -10.33
N ALA A 121 8.66 -2.72 -10.04
CA ALA A 121 9.36 -1.48 -10.36
C ALA A 121 10.52 -1.15 -9.41
N TRP A 122 10.80 -2.02 -8.42
CA TRP A 122 11.92 -1.83 -7.52
C TRP A 122 13.26 -1.79 -8.29
N PRO A 123 14.13 -0.78 -8.08
CA PRO A 123 15.22 -0.48 -9.01
C PRO A 123 16.47 -1.36 -8.86
N SER A 124 16.56 -2.20 -7.83
CA SER A 124 17.75 -3.01 -7.55
C SER A 124 17.41 -4.45 -7.19
N ALA A 125 18.40 -5.33 -7.27
CA ALA A 125 18.27 -6.67 -6.70
C ALA A 125 18.13 -6.56 -5.17
N VAL A 126 17.24 -7.37 -4.59
CA VAL A 126 17.00 -7.38 -3.16
C VAL A 126 17.18 -8.80 -2.63
N ARG A 127 17.61 -8.91 -1.37
CA ARG A 127 17.60 -10.20 -0.68
C ARG A 127 16.80 -10.07 0.59
N VAL A 128 15.56 -10.57 0.53
CA VAL A 128 14.63 -10.51 1.65
C VAL A 128 14.23 -11.93 2.02
N SER A 129 14.75 -12.40 3.16
CA SER A 129 14.62 -13.82 3.53
C SER A 129 15.17 -14.73 2.41
N SER A 130 14.36 -15.64 1.88
CA SER A 130 14.70 -16.54 0.77
C SER A 130 14.45 -15.96 -0.62
N PHE A 131 13.94 -14.73 -0.74
CA PHE A 131 13.57 -14.12 -2.01
C PHE A 131 14.69 -13.22 -2.56
N ASP A 132 14.84 -13.27 -3.89
CA ASP A 132 15.86 -12.55 -4.69
C ASP A 132 15.31 -11.30 -5.38
N SER A 133 14.03 -11.00 -5.19
CA SER A 133 13.34 -9.88 -5.82
C SER A 133 12.16 -9.44 -4.96
N LEU A 134 11.86 -8.13 -5.00
CA LEU A 134 10.75 -7.57 -4.23
C LEU A 134 9.41 -8.02 -4.79
N ALA A 135 9.30 -8.20 -6.10
CA ALA A 135 8.11 -8.73 -6.76
C ALA A 135 7.73 -10.13 -6.26
N ARG A 136 8.69 -11.08 -6.19
CA ARG A 136 8.41 -12.43 -5.69
C ARG A 136 8.09 -12.45 -4.21
N PHE A 137 8.77 -11.59 -3.46
CA PHE A 137 8.51 -11.38 -2.05
C PHE A 137 7.06 -10.90 -1.83
N GLU A 138 6.64 -9.85 -2.53
CA GLU A 138 5.29 -9.28 -2.42
C GLU A 138 4.20 -10.25 -2.88
N LEU A 139 4.40 -10.97 -3.99
CA LEU A 139 3.44 -11.99 -4.44
C LEU A 139 3.19 -13.06 -3.37
N ALA A 140 4.26 -13.55 -2.72
CA ALA A 140 4.11 -14.52 -1.65
C ALA A 140 3.34 -13.95 -0.45
N TYR A 141 3.47 -12.66 -0.15
CA TYR A 141 2.68 -12.03 0.92
C TYR A 141 1.25 -11.74 0.56
N GLN A 142 0.94 -11.45 -0.70
CA GLN A 142 -0.45 -11.33 -1.11
C GLN A 142 -1.16 -12.65 -0.90
N GLN A 143 -0.53 -13.76 -1.28
CA GLN A 143 -1.05 -15.11 -1.04
C GLN A 143 -1.18 -15.42 0.47
N GLU A 144 -0.15 -15.13 1.27
CA GLU A 144 -0.21 -15.32 2.74
C GLU A 144 -1.30 -14.44 3.37
N ALA A 145 -1.46 -13.20 2.93
CA ALA A 145 -2.45 -12.26 3.43
C ALA A 145 -3.87 -12.69 3.12
N GLU A 146 -4.13 -13.14 1.89
CA GLU A 146 -5.43 -13.69 1.48
C GLU A 146 -5.78 -14.92 2.32
N ASP A 147 -4.83 -15.84 2.49
CA ASP A 147 -5.01 -17.03 3.31
C ASP A 147 -5.27 -16.71 4.77
N ARG A 148 -4.54 -15.75 5.36
CA ARG A 148 -4.73 -15.30 6.74
C ARG A 148 -6.07 -14.61 6.93
N LEU A 149 -6.45 -13.72 6.01
CA LEU A 149 -7.73 -13.04 6.06
C LEU A 149 -8.88 -14.07 6.01
N ARG A 150 -8.79 -15.06 5.11
CA ARG A 150 -9.81 -16.11 4.98
C ARG A 150 -9.93 -16.99 6.22
N LYS A 151 -8.81 -17.35 6.86
CA LYS A 151 -8.77 -18.29 8.00
C LYS A 151 -9.01 -17.62 9.35
N ASP A 152 -8.38 -16.46 9.56
CA ASP A 152 -8.20 -15.84 10.87
C ASP A 152 -8.78 -14.41 10.94
N GLY A 153 -9.30 -13.87 9.82
CA GLY A 153 -9.96 -12.57 9.75
C GLY A 153 -9.03 -11.34 9.74
N LEU A 154 -9.64 -10.16 9.81
CA LEU A 154 -8.96 -8.86 9.75
C LEU A 154 -7.85 -8.68 10.80
N PRO A 155 -8.01 -9.08 12.09
CA PRO A 155 -6.95 -8.90 13.07
C PRO A 155 -5.65 -9.61 12.71
N ALA A 156 -5.75 -10.82 12.12
CA ALA A 156 -4.58 -11.57 11.68
C ALA A 156 -3.91 -10.94 10.46
N LEU A 157 -4.70 -10.40 9.53
CA LEU A 157 -4.20 -9.63 8.39
C LEU A 157 -3.40 -8.40 8.84
N TRP A 158 -3.92 -7.63 9.80
CA TRP A 158 -3.25 -6.42 10.31
C TRP A 158 -1.95 -6.74 11.04
N LYS A 159 -1.97 -7.77 11.89
CA LYS A 159 -0.75 -8.27 12.54
C LYS A 159 0.30 -8.72 11.53
N LEU A 160 -0.10 -9.44 10.48
CA LEU A 160 0.82 -9.83 9.41
C LEU A 160 1.38 -8.60 8.70
N THR A 161 0.52 -7.65 8.34
CA THR A 161 0.87 -6.41 7.63
C THR A 161 1.94 -5.61 8.36
N GLU A 162 1.78 -5.38 9.66
CA GLU A 162 2.78 -4.68 10.49
C GLU A 162 4.14 -5.38 10.54
N VAL A 163 4.15 -6.71 10.61
CA VAL A 163 5.39 -7.49 10.58
C VAL A 163 6.07 -7.38 9.22
N ARG A 164 5.30 -7.32 8.14
CA ARG A 164 5.80 -7.32 6.76
C ARG A 164 6.07 -5.93 6.17
N SER A 165 5.76 -4.85 6.87
CA SER A 165 6.24 -3.51 6.50
C SER A 165 7.75 -3.35 6.76
N LYS A 166 8.28 -4.02 7.80
CA LYS A 166 9.70 -3.92 8.19
C LYS A 166 10.68 -4.34 7.10
N PRO A 167 10.52 -5.48 6.41
CA PRO A 167 11.46 -5.86 5.36
C PRO A 167 11.42 -4.92 4.15
N HIS A 168 10.27 -4.33 3.81
CA HIS A 168 10.17 -3.32 2.76
C HIS A 168 10.94 -2.05 3.14
N ARG A 169 10.81 -1.60 4.39
CA ARG A 169 11.60 -0.49 4.93
C ARG A 169 13.11 -0.77 4.84
N GLN A 170 13.55 -1.95 5.28
CA GLN A 170 14.98 -2.34 5.25
C GLN A 170 15.55 -2.37 3.83
N VAL A 171 14.75 -2.84 2.87
CA VAL A 171 15.13 -2.83 1.45
C VAL A 171 15.28 -1.40 0.93
N ALA A 172 14.41 -0.49 1.33
CA ALA A 172 14.55 0.92 0.97
C ALA A 172 15.76 1.58 1.62
N GLU A 173 16.06 1.29 2.89
CA GLU A 173 17.25 1.77 3.58
C GLU A 173 18.53 1.34 2.83
N GLN A 174 18.59 0.09 2.35
CA GLN A 174 19.72 -0.40 1.53
C GLN A 174 19.86 0.31 0.18
N LEU A 175 18.76 0.79 -0.40
CA LEU A 175 18.78 1.48 -1.68
C LEU A 175 19.37 2.89 -1.56
N ILE A 176 19.14 3.58 -0.45
CA ILE A 176 19.53 4.98 -0.27
C ILE A 176 20.87 5.19 0.45
N GLY A 177 21.48 4.12 0.97
CA GLY A 177 22.84 4.12 1.57
C GLY A 177 22.88 4.75 2.95
#